data_AF-A0AAX6MVC2-F1
#
_entry.id   AF-A0AAX6MVC2-F1
#
_cell.length_a   1.000
_cell.length_b   1.000
_cell.length_c   1.000
_cell.angle_alpha   90.00
_cell.angle_beta   90.00
_cell.angle_gamma   90.00
#
_symmetry.space_group_name_H-M   'P 1'
#
loop_
_entity.id
_entity.type
_entity.pdbx_description
1 polymer ?
#
loop_
_entity_poly.entity_id
_entity_poly.type
_entity_poly.pdbx_seq_one_letter_code
_entity_poly.pdbx_strand_id
1 'polypeptide(L)'
;MVDALDDAVVPPKLRDHPSSSLATEGRNDPAYVIKDVPGKGKGLVAQRQIRKWEVVLVDYPVMLAHMGLFDVVGPELREDVLERALRQLPEEQQSDILSLARSTGGETIEDILRTNIFDVPLGLSYEDRKEELKNWGFSCTCTLCASSKKQRAASDKNRARLQDIYHELNDSASGKSNLTISIIEQLTEELESLVATEKLEAQLLVHYSAVARAYMRIAELDSARRYVELCEDLWVQYAGEEDDYLAGMHQLRHELNEREKKATIDGRRP
;
A
#
# COMPACT_ATOMS: atom_id res chain seq x y z
N MET A 1 -3.28 -17.50 11.26
CA MET A 1 -2.69 -18.63 10.52
C MET A 1 -1.43 -18.09 9.86
N VAL A 2 -0.33 -18.05 10.63
CA VAL A 2 0.95 -17.40 10.22
C VAL A 2 1.86 -18.41 9.50
N ASP A 3 1.54 -19.70 9.57
CA ASP A 3 2.25 -20.82 8.93
C ASP A 3 2.13 -20.84 7.37
N ALA A 4 1.58 -19.79 6.77
CA ALA A 4 1.30 -19.69 5.33
C ALA A 4 2.15 -18.64 4.60
N LEU A 5 3.09 -17.98 5.30
CA LEU A 5 4.07 -17.14 4.63
C LEU A 5 5.18 -18.05 4.07
N ASP A 6 5.17 -18.22 2.74
CA ASP A 6 6.18 -19.00 2.04
C ASP A 6 7.50 -18.22 1.96
N ASP A 7 8.31 -18.32 3.01
CA ASP A 7 9.65 -17.71 3.05
C ASP A 7 10.58 -18.23 1.94
N ALA A 8 10.21 -19.28 1.19
CA ALA A 8 10.99 -19.73 0.03
C ALA A 8 10.96 -18.72 -1.13
N VAL A 9 10.01 -17.77 -1.15
CA VAL A 9 10.01 -16.67 -2.14
C VAL A 9 11.11 -15.65 -1.88
N VAL A 10 11.70 -15.66 -0.69
CA VAL A 10 12.79 -14.75 -0.31
C VAL A 10 14.07 -15.22 -1.01
N PRO A 11 14.77 -14.35 -1.75
CA PRO A 11 16.04 -14.70 -2.37
C PRO A 11 17.01 -15.32 -1.34
N PRO A 12 17.62 -16.49 -1.61
CA PRO A 12 18.47 -17.18 -0.63
C PRO A 12 19.59 -16.29 -0.05
N LYS A 13 20.15 -15.41 -0.88
CA LYS A 13 21.16 -14.42 -0.46
C LYS A 13 20.71 -13.45 0.64
N LEU A 14 19.41 -13.19 0.76
CA LEU A 14 18.81 -12.33 1.79
C LEU A 14 18.34 -13.19 2.96
N ARG A 15 17.64 -14.29 2.68
CA ARG A 15 17.12 -15.22 3.70
C ARG A 15 18.24 -15.76 4.59
N ASP A 16 19.32 -16.24 3.97
CA ASP A 16 20.45 -16.90 4.62
C ASP A 16 21.56 -15.90 5.02
N HIS A 17 21.31 -14.59 4.87
CA HIS A 17 22.28 -13.56 5.25
C HIS A 17 22.48 -13.54 6.78
N PRO A 18 23.69 -13.41 7.32
CA PRO A 18 23.91 -13.44 8.79
C PRO A 18 23.15 -12.36 9.57
N SER A 19 22.82 -11.25 8.91
CA SER A 19 21.99 -10.16 9.47
C SER A 19 20.48 -10.35 9.25
N SER A 20 20.05 -11.49 8.73
CA SER A 20 18.65 -11.82 8.46
C SER A 20 17.95 -12.30 9.72
N SER A 21 16.72 -11.82 9.94
CA SER A 21 15.85 -12.40 10.97
C SER A 21 15.48 -13.86 10.68
N LEU A 22 15.59 -14.33 9.43
CA LEU A 22 15.35 -15.73 9.03
C LEU A 22 16.60 -16.64 9.05
N ALA A 23 17.79 -16.10 9.31
CA ALA A 23 19.01 -16.91 9.26
C ALA A 23 19.04 -17.94 10.41
N THR A 24 19.15 -19.21 10.03
CA THR A 24 19.28 -20.34 10.96
C THR A 24 20.69 -20.50 11.53
N GLU A 25 21.72 -19.98 10.84
CA GLU A 25 23.13 -20.03 11.23
C GLU A 25 23.78 -18.64 11.15
N GLY A 26 24.76 -18.35 12.01
CA GLY A 26 25.53 -17.09 11.95
C GLY A 26 24.99 -15.90 12.74
N ARG A 27 23.89 -16.05 13.51
CA ARG A 27 23.35 -15.00 14.42
C ARG A 27 24.26 -14.63 15.61
N ASN A 28 25.37 -15.33 15.82
CA ASN A 28 26.17 -15.23 17.04
C ASN A 28 27.11 -14.01 17.11
N ASP A 29 27.23 -13.21 16.05
CA ASP A 29 28.02 -11.96 16.04
C ASP A 29 27.34 -10.86 15.21
N PRO A 30 26.21 -10.30 15.69
CA PRO A 30 25.48 -9.29 14.94
C PRO A 30 26.27 -7.99 14.87
N ALA A 31 26.17 -7.31 13.71
CA ALA A 31 26.89 -6.05 13.47
C ALA A 31 26.52 -4.94 14.47
N TYR A 32 25.33 -5.02 15.07
CA TYR A 32 24.80 -4.05 16.02
C TYR A 32 24.13 -4.72 17.23
N VAL A 33 23.83 -3.91 18.25
CA VAL A 33 22.96 -4.23 19.38
C VAL A 33 22.00 -3.08 19.61
N ILE A 34 20.76 -3.39 20.01
CA ILE A 34 19.76 -2.37 20.38
C ILE A 34 20.05 -1.92 21.81
N LYS A 35 20.18 -0.61 22.03
CA LYS A 35 20.37 -0.01 23.36
C LYS A 35 19.53 1.25 23.50
N ASP A 36 19.19 1.59 24.74
CA ASP A 36 18.65 2.92 25.03
C ASP A 36 19.77 3.96 24.93
N VAL A 37 19.52 5.01 24.14
CA VAL A 37 20.43 6.11 23.84
C VAL A 37 19.88 7.38 24.51
N PRO A 38 20.63 7.99 25.44
CA PRO A 38 20.17 9.19 26.17
C PRO A 38 19.69 10.30 25.22
N GLY A 39 18.46 10.76 25.44
CA GLY A 39 17.83 11.83 24.65
C GLY A 39 17.37 11.42 23.24
N LYS A 40 17.51 10.14 22.84
CA LYS A 40 17.13 9.65 21.50
C LYS A 40 16.23 8.40 21.51
N GLY A 41 15.96 7.81 22.67
CA GLY A 41 15.18 6.57 22.76
C GLY A 41 16.03 5.35 22.39
N LYS A 42 15.46 4.35 21.71
CA LYS A 42 16.20 3.17 21.27
C LYS A 42 17.06 3.47 20.06
N GLY A 43 18.27 2.90 20.02
CA GLY A 43 19.19 3.04 18.89
C GLY A 43 19.99 1.77 18.63
N LEU A 44 20.40 1.60 17.37
CA LEU A 44 21.31 0.54 16.95
C LEU A 44 22.75 1.00 17.19
N VAL A 45 23.46 0.31 18.08
CA VAL A 45 24.86 0.58 18.41
C VAL A 45 25.75 -0.48 17.77
N ALA A 46 26.71 -0.06 16.93
CA ALA A 46 27.64 -0.97 16.29
C ALA A 46 28.48 -1.74 17.33
N GLN A 47 28.60 -3.06 17.16
CA GLN A 47 29.43 -3.92 18.02
C GLN A 47 30.86 -4.06 17.49
N ARG A 48 31.05 -3.81 16.20
CA ARG A 48 32.32 -3.89 15.49
C ARG A 48 32.42 -2.80 14.44
N GLN A 49 33.58 -2.69 13.79
CA GLN A 49 33.70 -1.87 12.60
C GLN A 49 32.80 -2.42 11.49
N ILE A 50 31.96 -1.55 10.95
CA ILE A 50 31.05 -1.83 9.84
C ILE A 50 31.65 -1.17 8.60
N ARG A 51 31.85 -1.95 7.54
CA ARG A 51 32.37 -1.40 6.28
C ARG A 51 31.28 -0.60 5.58
N LYS A 52 31.68 0.40 4.81
CA LYS A 52 30.75 1.14 3.96
C LYS A 52 30.04 0.16 3.02
N TRP A 53 28.71 0.27 2.93
CA TRP A 53 27.82 -0.60 2.13
C TRP A 53 27.69 -2.04 2.61
N GLU A 54 28.19 -2.36 3.80
CA GLU A 54 27.91 -3.64 4.43
C GLU A 54 26.43 -3.73 4.83
N VAL A 55 25.79 -4.85 4.51
CA VAL A 55 24.42 -5.13 4.97
C VAL A 55 24.50 -5.51 6.44
N VAL A 56 23.84 -4.73 7.29
CA VAL A 56 23.86 -4.92 8.76
C VAL A 56 22.55 -5.42 9.32
N LEU A 57 21.45 -5.32 8.56
CA LEU A 57 20.11 -5.76 8.92
C LEU A 57 19.38 -6.22 7.65
N VAL A 58 18.75 -7.39 7.73
CA VAL A 58 17.74 -7.87 6.76
C VAL A 58 16.56 -8.33 7.60
N ASP A 59 15.40 -7.71 7.43
CA ASP A 59 14.23 -8.01 8.25
C ASP A 59 12.94 -7.81 7.47
N TYR A 60 11.83 -8.23 8.07
CA TYR A 60 10.48 -8.12 7.53
C TYR A 60 9.70 -7.07 8.30
N PRO A 61 8.81 -6.32 7.62
CA PRO A 61 7.90 -5.43 8.31
C PRO A 61 6.95 -6.26 9.19
N VAL A 62 6.92 -5.95 10.48
CA VAL A 62 5.95 -6.53 11.42
C VAL A 62 4.57 -5.90 11.25
N MET A 63 4.53 -4.61 10.90
CA MET A 63 3.32 -3.87 10.55
C MET A 63 3.49 -3.16 9.21
N LEU A 64 2.44 -3.19 8.40
CA LEU A 64 2.30 -2.41 7.18
C LEU A 64 1.03 -1.57 7.31
N ALA A 65 1.14 -0.28 7.05
CA ALA A 65 0.02 0.64 7.05
C ALA A 65 0.01 1.40 5.72
N HIS A 66 -1.17 1.50 5.10
CA HIS A 66 -1.35 2.42 3.99
C HIS A 66 -1.39 3.85 4.55
N MET A 67 -0.65 4.79 3.98
CA MET A 67 -0.54 6.16 4.53
C MET A 67 -1.89 6.88 4.61
N GLY A 68 -2.83 6.56 3.71
CA GLY A 68 -4.21 7.06 3.79
C GLY A 68 -4.94 6.70 5.10
N LEU A 69 -4.50 5.68 5.84
CA LEU A 69 -5.01 5.38 7.18
C LEU A 69 -4.94 6.62 8.09
N PHE A 70 -3.86 7.39 7.98
CA PHE A 70 -3.56 8.50 8.88
C PHE A 70 -4.26 9.81 8.50
N ASP A 71 -4.62 9.98 7.24
CA ASP A 71 -5.21 11.22 6.71
C ASP A 71 -6.71 11.14 6.57
N VAL A 72 -7.18 9.93 6.28
CA VAL A 72 -8.55 9.68 5.89
C VAL A 72 -9.26 9.21 7.18
N VAL A 73 -8.76 8.19 7.88
CA VAL A 73 -9.43 7.55 9.04
C VAL A 73 -9.63 8.43 10.26
N GLY A 74 -10.84 8.46 10.84
CA GLY A 74 -11.14 9.20 12.07
C GLY A 74 -10.40 8.65 13.29
N PRO A 75 -10.13 9.45 14.34
CA PRO A 75 -9.21 9.10 15.42
C PRO A 75 -9.66 7.89 16.27
N GLU A 76 -10.94 7.80 16.64
CA GLU A 76 -11.47 6.72 17.48
C GLU A 76 -11.28 5.34 16.82
N LEU A 77 -11.74 5.17 15.58
CA LEU A 77 -11.55 3.91 14.86
C LEU A 77 -10.07 3.65 14.58
N ARG A 78 -9.30 4.67 14.19
CA ARG A 78 -7.90 4.46 13.89
C ARG A 78 -7.18 3.81 15.08
N GLU A 79 -7.54 4.19 16.30
CA GLU A 79 -7.08 3.51 17.52
C GLU A 79 -7.52 2.04 17.55
N ASP A 80 -8.81 1.75 17.36
CA ASP A 80 -9.36 0.38 17.35
C ASP A 80 -8.70 -0.53 16.30
N VAL A 81 -8.52 -0.05 15.07
CA VAL A 81 -7.88 -0.81 13.97
C VAL A 81 -6.42 -1.08 14.30
N LEU A 82 -5.70 -0.08 14.81
CA LEU A 82 -4.29 -0.23 15.20
C LEU A 82 -4.12 -1.17 16.41
N GLU A 83 -5.01 -1.09 17.39
CA GLU A 83 -5.05 -2.04 18.51
C GLU A 83 -5.32 -3.46 18.03
N ARG A 84 -6.30 -3.66 17.15
CA ARG A 84 -6.63 -4.97 16.60
C ARG A 84 -5.47 -5.52 15.76
N ALA A 85 -4.80 -4.68 14.98
CA ALA A 85 -3.61 -5.07 14.23
C ALA A 85 -2.49 -5.53 15.18
N LEU A 86 -2.23 -4.78 16.26
CA LEU A 86 -1.24 -5.15 17.27
C LEU A 86 -1.60 -6.49 17.94
N ARG A 87 -2.84 -6.69 18.38
CA ARG A 87 -3.30 -7.91 19.06
C ARG A 87 -3.21 -9.17 18.20
N GLN A 88 -3.19 -9.05 16.88
CA GLN A 88 -3.03 -10.18 15.95
C GLN A 88 -1.58 -10.67 15.87
N LEU A 89 -0.61 -9.90 16.38
CA LEU A 89 0.79 -10.28 16.41
C LEU A 89 1.07 -11.20 17.62
N PRO A 90 2.11 -12.06 17.55
CA PRO A 90 2.67 -12.73 18.72
C PRO A 90 3.00 -11.77 19.87
N GLU A 91 2.84 -12.22 21.12
CA GLU A 91 3.06 -11.39 22.33
C GLU A 91 4.45 -10.73 22.38
N GLU A 92 5.48 -11.42 21.90
CA GLU A 92 6.84 -10.88 21.80
C GLU A 92 6.88 -9.65 20.87
N GLN A 93 6.28 -9.75 19.68
CA GLN A 93 6.23 -8.64 18.72
C GLN A 93 5.37 -7.48 19.24
N GLN A 94 4.28 -7.77 19.95
CA GLN A 94 3.48 -6.74 20.62
C GLN A 94 4.33 -5.94 21.62
N SER A 95 5.07 -6.65 22.48
CA SER A 95 5.96 -6.03 23.47
C SER A 95 7.06 -5.21 22.81
N ASP A 96 7.66 -5.72 21.73
CA ASP A 96 8.72 -5.02 21.00
C ASP A 96 8.21 -3.70 20.39
N ILE A 97 7.04 -3.72 19.73
CA ILE A 97 6.41 -2.53 19.16
C ILE A 97 6.07 -1.51 20.25
N LEU A 98 5.44 -1.93 21.35
CA LEU A 98 5.07 -1.04 22.46
C LEU A 98 6.29 -0.42 23.16
N SER A 99 7.48 -0.99 22.97
CA SER A 99 8.74 -0.46 23.51
C SER A 99 9.40 0.62 22.64
N LEU A 100 8.89 0.85 21.42
CA LEU A 100 9.46 1.81 20.46
C LEU A 100 9.27 3.26 20.90
N ALA A 101 10.04 4.16 20.28
CA ALA A 101 10.03 5.57 20.61
C ALA A 101 8.72 6.25 20.18
N ARG A 102 8.39 7.33 20.89
CA ARG A 102 7.23 8.19 20.67
C ARG A 102 7.70 9.63 20.58
N SER A 103 7.16 10.41 19.65
CA SER A 103 7.64 11.77 19.38
C SER A 103 6.59 12.75 18.86
N THR A 104 5.46 12.26 18.35
CA THR A 104 4.41 13.10 17.78
C THR A 104 3.29 13.41 18.78
N GLY A 105 3.18 12.63 19.86
CA GLY A 105 2.05 12.70 20.80
C GLY A 105 0.78 12.08 20.22
N GLY A 106 -0.33 12.16 20.98
CA GLY A 106 -1.60 11.53 20.63
C GLY A 106 -1.68 10.07 21.08
N GLU A 107 -2.46 9.28 20.34
CA GLU A 107 -2.71 7.87 20.67
C GLU A 107 -1.45 7.03 20.61
N THR A 108 -1.37 6.05 21.52
CA THR A 108 -0.09 5.37 21.81
C THR A 108 0.47 4.63 20.59
N ILE A 109 -0.35 3.82 19.92
CA ILE A 109 0.11 3.02 18.79
C ILE A 109 0.36 3.91 17.57
N GLU A 110 -0.49 4.91 17.32
CA GLU A 110 -0.28 5.86 16.22
C GLU A 110 1.03 6.64 16.39
N ASP A 111 1.32 7.15 17.59
CA ASP A 111 2.53 7.90 17.89
C ASP A 111 3.79 7.04 17.68
N ILE A 112 3.75 5.77 18.08
CA ILE A 112 4.80 4.79 17.78
C ILE A 112 4.97 4.64 16.27
N LEU A 113 3.90 4.40 15.52
CA LEU A 113 3.98 4.18 14.08
C LEU A 113 4.48 5.43 13.34
N ARG A 114 3.96 6.62 13.63
CA ARG A 114 4.43 7.87 13.01
C ARG A 114 5.90 8.16 13.32
N THR A 115 6.38 7.76 14.50
CA THR A 115 7.76 7.97 14.90
C THR A 115 8.73 6.98 14.24
N ASN A 116 8.29 5.75 13.93
CA ASN A 116 9.19 4.65 13.56
C ASN A 116 8.94 4.03 12.16
N ILE A 117 7.82 4.33 11.48
CA ILE A 117 7.54 3.79 10.15
C ILE A 117 8.42 4.46 9.09
N PHE A 118 8.78 3.67 8.08
CA PHE A 118 9.36 4.14 6.83
C PHE A 118 8.32 4.11 5.72
N ASP A 119 7.98 5.29 5.18
CA ASP A 119 7.09 5.38 4.03
C ASP A 119 7.83 5.07 2.74
N VAL A 120 7.15 4.35 1.84
CA VAL A 120 7.63 4.03 0.50
C VAL A 120 6.47 4.23 -0.48
N PRO A 121 6.47 5.34 -1.26
CA PRO A 121 5.41 5.57 -2.23
C PRO A 121 5.44 4.54 -3.36
N LEU A 122 4.28 3.98 -3.67
CA LEU A 122 4.07 3.03 -4.76
C LEU A 122 3.67 3.76 -6.05
N GLY A 123 4.01 3.20 -7.20
CA GLY A 123 3.58 3.75 -8.49
C GLY A 123 4.50 4.81 -9.09
N LEU A 124 5.55 5.25 -8.38
CA LEU A 124 6.46 6.30 -8.84
C LEU A 124 7.36 5.92 -10.02
N SER A 125 7.81 6.91 -10.79
CA SER A 125 8.81 6.75 -11.85
C SER A 125 10.20 6.42 -11.29
N TYR A 126 11.13 5.96 -12.13
CA TYR A 126 12.50 5.68 -11.72
C TYR A 126 13.21 6.90 -11.10
N GLU A 127 13.01 8.10 -11.65
CA GLU A 127 13.64 9.30 -11.11
C GLU A 127 12.97 9.75 -9.81
N ASP A 128 11.65 9.66 -9.70
CA ASP A 128 10.94 10.01 -8.47
C ASP A 128 11.31 9.04 -7.33
N ARG A 129 11.34 7.73 -7.61
CA ARG A 129 11.84 6.72 -6.64
C ARG A 129 13.26 7.03 -6.17
N LYS A 130 14.12 7.57 -7.06
CA LYS A 130 15.49 7.95 -6.71
C LYS A 130 15.55 9.20 -5.84
N GLU A 131 14.70 10.19 -6.10
CA GLU A 131 14.65 11.41 -5.31
C GLU A 131 14.11 11.11 -3.90
N GLU A 132 13.06 10.30 -3.77
CA GLU A 132 12.52 9.85 -2.47
C GLU A 132 13.59 9.10 -1.65
N LEU A 133 14.38 8.25 -2.30
CA LEU A 133 15.42 7.46 -1.63
C LEU A 133 16.73 8.24 -1.41
N LYS A 134 16.87 9.45 -1.94
CA LYS A 134 18.12 10.22 -1.88
C LYS A 134 18.53 10.56 -0.45
N ASN A 135 17.56 10.87 0.41
CA ASN A 135 17.79 11.22 1.81
C ASN A 135 18.35 10.05 2.62
N TRP A 136 18.19 8.82 2.13
CA TRP A 136 18.70 7.61 2.75
C TRP A 136 20.17 7.33 2.45
N GLY A 137 20.77 8.07 1.50
CA GLY A 137 22.19 7.96 1.20
C GLY A 137 22.61 6.65 0.53
N PHE A 138 21.67 5.89 -0.06
CA PHE A 138 21.96 4.72 -0.90
C PHE A 138 21.32 4.84 -2.28
N SER A 139 21.87 4.11 -3.25
CA SER A 139 21.27 3.96 -4.58
C SER A 139 20.52 2.64 -4.63
N CYS A 140 19.22 2.67 -4.93
CA CYS A 140 18.42 1.45 -5.05
C CYS A 140 18.92 0.56 -6.20
N THR A 141 19.13 -0.72 -5.91
CA THR A 141 19.62 -1.74 -6.85
C THR A 141 18.65 -2.92 -7.02
N CYS A 142 17.37 -2.72 -6.68
CA CYS A 142 16.35 -3.73 -6.94
C CYS A 142 16.26 -4.08 -8.42
N THR A 143 15.65 -5.22 -8.76
CA THR A 143 15.56 -5.70 -10.15
C THR A 143 15.03 -4.65 -11.13
N LEU A 144 14.06 -3.82 -10.71
CA LEU A 144 13.52 -2.75 -11.54
C LEU A 144 14.52 -1.59 -11.72
N CYS A 145 15.13 -1.09 -10.64
CA CYS A 145 16.10 0.01 -10.69
C CYS A 145 17.42 -0.37 -11.38
N ALA A 146 17.83 -1.64 -11.26
CA ALA A 146 19.00 -2.20 -11.90
C ALA A 146 18.78 -2.60 -13.37
N SER A 147 17.55 -2.53 -13.87
CA SER A 147 17.21 -2.92 -15.25
C SER A 147 17.78 -1.93 -16.30
N SER A 148 17.77 -2.36 -17.56
CA SER A 148 18.26 -1.53 -18.67
C SER A 148 17.49 -0.20 -18.77
N LYS A 149 18.09 0.85 -19.36
CA LYS A 149 17.41 2.14 -19.59
C LYS A 149 16.09 1.97 -20.34
N LYS A 150 16.05 1.05 -21.31
CA LYS A 150 14.85 0.73 -22.08
C LYS A 150 13.75 0.12 -21.21
N GLN A 151 14.09 -0.81 -20.32
CA GLN A 151 13.13 -1.44 -19.41
C GLN A 151 12.58 -0.44 -18.38
N ARG A 152 13.44 0.40 -17.81
CA ARG A 152 13.00 1.48 -16.90
C ARG A 152 12.05 2.45 -17.59
N ALA A 153 12.41 2.93 -18.78
CA ALA A 153 11.56 3.83 -19.54
C ALA A 153 10.21 3.20 -19.90
N ALA A 154 10.18 1.89 -20.17
CA ALA A 154 8.92 1.17 -20.39
C ALA A 154 8.04 1.12 -19.13
N SER A 155 8.61 0.81 -17.97
CA SER A 155 7.90 0.81 -16.69
C SER A 155 7.41 2.21 -16.28
N ASP A 156 8.24 3.24 -16.48
CA ASP A 156 7.83 4.63 -16.24
C ASP A 156 6.67 5.05 -17.15
N LYS A 157 6.68 4.63 -18.42
CA LYS A 157 5.55 4.85 -19.34
C LYS A 157 4.28 4.12 -18.89
N ASN A 158 4.40 2.88 -18.43
CA ASN A 158 3.27 2.11 -17.91
C ASN A 158 2.65 2.78 -16.69
N ARG A 159 3.48 3.25 -15.75
CA ARG A 159 3.05 3.93 -14.53
C ARG A 159 2.39 5.28 -14.83
N ALA A 160 2.96 6.05 -15.76
CA ALA A 160 2.31 7.27 -16.25
C ALA A 160 0.95 6.98 -16.90
N ARG A 161 0.88 5.91 -17.71
CA ARG A 161 -0.37 5.50 -18.36
C ARG A 161 -1.45 5.08 -17.36
N LEU A 162 -1.10 4.41 -16.26
CA LEU A 162 -2.05 4.11 -15.17
C LEU A 162 -2.66 5.39 -14.58
N GLN A 163 -1.85 6.43 -14.39
CA GLN A 163 -2.34 7.72 -13.93
C GLN A 163 -3.24 8.37 -14.99
N ASP A 164 -2.86 8.36 -16.26
CA ASP A 164 -3.69 8.91 -17.34
C ASP A 164 -5.06 8.22 -17.40
N ILE A 165 -5.11 6.88 -17.34
CA ILE A 165 -6.36 6.10 -17.33
C ILE A 165 -7.23 6.50 -16.13
N TYR A 166 -6.64 6.63 -14.94
CA TYR A 166 -7.38 7.07 -13.75
C TYR A 166 -8.02 8.46 -13.95
N HIS A 167 -7.28 9.40 -14.55
CA HIS A 167 -7.81 10.73 -14.85
C HIS A 167 -8.90 10.67 -15.93
N GLU A 168 -8.70 9.92 -17.02
CA GLU A 168 -9.72 9.72 -18.06
C GLU A 168 -11.03 9.12 -17.50
N LEU A 169 -10.92 8.14 -16.59
CA LEU A 169 -12.05 7.52 -15.91
C LEU A 169 -12.71 8.40 -14.85
N ASN A 170 -12.05 9.46 -14.37
CA ASN A 170 -12.63 10.41 -13.41
C ASN A 170 -12.99 11.77 -14.01
N ASP A 171 -12.53 12.07 -15.23
CA ASP A 171 -12.73 13.37 -15.85
C ASP A 171 -14.24 13.61 -16.07
N SER A 172 -14.70 14.67 -15.41
CA SER A 172 -16.08 15.16 -15.40
C SER A 172 -16.16 16.61 -15.87
N ALA A 173 -15.03 17.21 -16.28
CA ALA A 173 -14.87 18.66 -16.41
C ALA A 173 -15.73 19.32 -17.50
N SER A 174 -16.37 18.56 -18.39
CA SER A 174 -17.13 19.10 -19.53
C SER A 174 -18.65 18.85 -19.47
N GLY A 175 -19.17 18.17 -18.45
CA GLY A 175 -20.61 17.84 -18.36
C GLY A 175 -21.14 16.93 -19.47
N LYS A 176 -20.26 16.44 -20.36
CA LYS A 176 -20.50 15.40 -21.36
C LYS A 176 -19.28 14.47 -21.36
N SER A 177 -19.32 13.43 -20.55
CA SER A 177 -18.32 12.37 -20.67
C SER A 177 -18.54 11.66 -22.01
N ASN A 178 -17.55 11.66 -22.91
CA ASN A 178 -17.55 10.86 -24.14
C ASN A 178 -17.37 9.35 -23.85
N LEU A 179 -17.62 8.93 -22.62
CA LEU A 179 -17.45 7.55 -22.21
C LEU A 179 -18.59 6.71 -22.79
N THR A 180 -18.20 5.60 -23.38
CA THR A 180 -19.09 4.52 -23.78
C THR A 180 -18.67 3.28 -23.00
N ILE A 181 -19.54 2.26 -22.99
CA ILE A 181 -19.22 0.95 -22.41
C ILE A 181 -17.89 0.43 -22.98
N SER A 182 -17.71 0.47 -24.31
CA SER A 182 -16.50 -0.06 -24.93
C SER A 182 -15.23 0.70 -24.51
N ILE A 183 -15.31 2.02 -24.33
CA ILE A 183 -14.16 2.81 -23.88
C ILE A 183 -13.80 2.43 -22.44
N ILE A 184 -14.79 2.29 -21.56
CA ILE A 184 -14.53 1.90 -20.16
C ILE A 184 -13.94 0.49 -20.10
N GLU A 185 -14.48 -0.46 -20.88
CA GLU A 185 -13.95 -1.83 -20.97
C GLU A 185 -12.50 -1.84 -21.47
N GLN A 186 -12.20 -1.11 -22.56
CA GLN A 186 -10.84 -0.99 -23.09
C GLN A 186 -9.85 -0.39 -22.09
N LEU A 187 -10.25 0.69 -21.42
CA LEU A 187 -9.41 1.33 -20.39
C LEU A 187 -9.22 0.41 -19.18
N THR A 188 -10.23 -0.38 -18.81
CA THR A 188 -10.14 -1.29 -17.66
C THR A 188 -9.25 -2.49 -17.98
N GLU A 189 -9.36 -3.07 -19.18
CA GLU A 189 -8.47 -4.16 -19.61
C GLU A 189 -7.00 -3.68 -19.69
N GLU A 190 -6.76 -2.48 -20.24
CA GLU A 190 -5.43 -1.87 -20.27
C GLU A 190 -4.89 -1.64 -18.85
N LEU A 191 -5.71 -1.06 -17.97
CA LEU A 191 -5.39 -0.83 -16.57
C LEU A 191 -4.96 -2.13 -15.87
N GLU A 192 -5.78 -3.18 -15.91
CA GLU A 192 -5.53 -4.45 -15.23
C GLU A 192 -4.23 -5.11 -15.73
N SER A 193 -4.02 -5.08 -17.05
CA SER A 193 -2.79 -5.58 -17.68
C SER A 193 -1.54 -4.82 -17.21
N LEU A 194 -1.62 -3.49 -17.13
CA LEU A 194 -0.53 -2.66 -16.63
C LEU A 194 -0.28 -2.88 -15.14
N VAL A 195 -1.32 -2.99 -14.32
CA VAL A 195 -1.19 -3.29 -12.88
C VAL A 195 -0.51 -4.63 -12.66
N ALA A 196 -0.92 -5.69 -13.38
CA ALA A 196 -0.29 -7.01 -13.27
C ALA A 196 1.18 -6.98 -13.74
N THR A 197 1.48 -6.22 -14.79
CA THR A 197 2.85 -6.06 -15.30
C THR A 197 3.75 -5.33 -14.30
N GLU A 198 3.23 -4.28 -13.66
CA GLU A 198 3.97 -3.43 -12.72
C GLU A 198 3.92 -3.89 -11.26
N LYS A 199 3.15 -4.95 -10.97
CA LYS A 199 2.91 -5.54 -9.64
C LYS A 199 2.37 -4.52 -8.65
N LEU A 200 1.26 -3.88 -9.00
CA LEU A 200 0.61 -2.81 -8.25
C LEU A 200 -0.82 -3.18 -7.83
N GLU A 201 -1.07 -4.43 -7.48
CA GLU A 201 -2.41 -4.96 -7.20
C GLU A 201 -3.13 -4.16 -6.09
N ALA A 202 -2.39 -3.67 -5.10
CA ALA A 202 -2.93 -2.80 -4.05
C ALA A 202 -3.53 -1.48 -4.58
N GLN A 203 -3.16 -1.02 -5.79
CA GLN A 203 -3.73 0.17 -6.42
C GLN A 203 -5.07 -0.11 -7.12
N LEU A 204 -5.45 -1.39 -7.33
CA LEU A 204 -6.71 -1.73 -8.01
C LEU A 204 -7.93 -1.14 -7.30
N LEU A 205 -7.90 -1.03 -5.97
CA LEU A 205 -8.98 -0.43 -5.20
C LEU A 205 -9.32 0.99 -5.70
N VAL A 206 -8.30 1.84 -5.86
CA VAL A 206 -8.46 3.23 -6.32
C VAL A 206 -8.92 3.28 -7.77
N HIS A 207 -8.40 2.38 -8.61
CA HIS A 207 -8.76 2.36 -10.03
C HIS A 207 -10.14 1.78 -10.31
N TYR A 208 -10.54 0.68 -9.66
CA TYR A 208 -11.89 0.12 -9.78
C TYR A 208 -12.95 1.08 -9.21
N SER A 209 -12.62 1.88 -8.20
CA SER A 209 -13.49 2.97 -7.76
C SER A 209 -13.74 4.00 -8.87
N ALA A 210 -12.72 4.32 -9.67
CA ALA A 210 -12.86 5.18 -10.85
C ALA A 210 -13.71 4.51 -11.96
N VAL A 211 -13.49 3.23 -12.23
CA VAL A 211 -14.27 2.44 -13.21
C VAL A 211 -15.75 2.39 -12.80
N ALA A 212 -16.05 2.10 -11.54
CA ALA A 212 -17.42 2.07 -11.02
C ALA A 212 -18.11 3.43 -11.24
N ARG A 213 -17.44 4.54 -10.87
CA ARG A 213 -17.96 5.90 -11.09
C ARG A 213 -18.11 6.24 -12.58
N ALA A 214 -17.25 5.72 -13.46
CA ALA A 214 -17.38 5.88 -14.91
C ALA A 214 -18.67 5.21 -15.43
N TYR A 215 -18.94 3.96 -15.06
CA TYR A 215 -20.19 3.28 -15.41
C TYR A 215 -21.43 3.97 -14.83
N MET A 216 -21.35 4.44 -13.58
CA MET A 216 -22.43 5.22 -12.96
C MET A 216 -22.79 6.50 -13.74
N ARG A 217 -21.80 7.17 -14.35
CA ARG A 217 -22.04 8.39 -15.15
C ARG A 217 -22.78 8.13 -16.45
N ILE A 218 -22.61 6.95 -17.04
CA ILE A 218 -23.32 6.53 -18.26
C ILE A 218 -24.59 5.72 -17.97
N ALA A 219 -24.97 5.60 -16.69
CA ALA A 219 -26.15 4.88 -16.21
C ALA A 219 -26.12 3.35 -16.43
N GLU A 220 -24.93 2.77 -16.62
CA GLU A 220 -24.73 1.32 -16.73
C GLU A 220 -24.51 0.72 -15.34
N LEU A 221 -25.61 0.59 -14.59
CA LEU A 221 -25.56 0.35 -13.15
C LEU A 221 -25.17 -1.09 -12.78
N ASP A 222 -25.40 -2.08 -13.64
CA ASP A 222 -25.00 -3.47 -13.37
C ASP A 222 -23.48 -3.63 -13.39
N SER A 223 -22.81 -3.04 -14.39
CA SER A 223 -21.34 -2.97 -14.43
C SER A 223 -20.79 -2.15 -13.27
N ALA A 224 -21.41 -1.02 -12.95
CA ALA A 224 -21.01 -0.23 -11.78
C ALA A 224 -21.07 -1.06 -10.49
N ARG A 225 -22.18 -1.79 -10.26
CA ARG A 225 -22.36 -2.65 -9.08
C ARG A 225 -21.26 -3.69 -8.95
N ARG A 226 -20.94 -4.39 -10.04
CA ARG A 226 -19.85 -5.37 -10.10
C ARG A 226 -18.51 -4.76 -9.64
N TYR A 227 -18.15 -3.57 -10.12
CA TYR A 227 -16.90 -2.94 -9.72
C TYR A 227 -16.92 -2.40 -8.29
N VAL A 228 -18.08 -1.99 -7.75
CA VAL A 228 -18.21 -1.67 -6.32
C VAL A 228 -17.98 -2.91 -5.46
N GLU A 229 -18.55 -4.06 -5.82
CA GLU A 229 -18.33 -5.34 -5.13
C GLU A 229 -16.84 -5.74 -5.17
N LEU A 230 -16.19 -5.64 -6.33
CA LEU A 230 -14.74 -5.87 -6.43
C LEU A 230 -13.91 -4.93 -5.55
N CYS A 231 -14.32 -3.67 -5.41
CA CYS A 231 -13.66 -2.73 -4.50
C CYS A 231 -13.86 -3.15 -3.03
N GLU A 232 -15.03 -3.66 -2.65
CA GLU A 232 -15.29 -4.16 -1.30
C GLU A 232 -14.42 -5.39 -0.99
N ASP A 233 -14.29 -6.33 -1.94
CA ASP A 233 -13.42 -7.50 -1.79
C ASP A 233 -11.94 -7.09 -1.62
N LEU A 234 -11.45 -6.18 -2.46
CA LEU A 234 -10.09 -5.64 -2.35
C LEU A 234 -9.90 -4.86 -1.05
N TRP A 235 -10.91 -4.13 -0.60
CA TRP A 235 -10.86 -3.43 0.68
C TRP A 235 -10.70 -4.40 1.84
N VAL A 236 -11.50 -5.47 1.89
CA VAL A 236 -11.37 -6.52 2.90
C VAL A 236 -9.97 -7.14 2.86
N GLN A 237 -9.42 -7.37 1.67
CA GLN A 237 -8.10 -7.96 1.50
C GLN A 237 -6.94 -7.06 1.97
N TYR A 238 -7.00 -5.75 1.68
CA TYR A 238 -5.87 -4.84 1.89
C TYR A 238 -6.01 -3.91 3.11
N ALA A 239 -7.24 -3.63 3.56
CA ALA A 239 -7.55 -2.73 4.67
C ALA A 239 -8.24 -3.44 5.86
N GLY A 240 -8.91 -4.58 5.63
CA GLY A 240 -9.58 -5.38 6.67
C GLY A 240 -11.09 -5.11 6.80
N GLU A 241 -11.82 -6.03 7.45
CA GLU A 241 -13.29 -6.06 7.50
C GLU A 241 -13.96 -5.00 8.40
N GLU A 242 -13.24 -4.45 9.38
CA GLU A 242 -13.80 -3.58 10.44
C GLU A 242 -13.27 -2.13 10.39
N ASP A 243 -12.77 -1.68 9.24
CA ASP A 243 -12.31 -0.30 9.07
C ASP A 243 -13.52 0.63 8.77
N ASP A 244 -13.86 1.59 9.65
CA ASP A 244 -14.87 2.64 9.44
C ASP A 244 -14.56 3.62 8.28
N TYR A 245 -13.40 3.52 7.61
CA TYR A 245 -13.21 4.07 6.27
C TYR A 245 -13.76 3.24 5.13
N LEU A 246 -14.60 2.29 5.50
CA LEU A 246 -15.93 2.17 4.91
C LEU A 246 -16.53 3.52 4.48
N ALA A 247 -16.26 4.70 5.06
CA ALA A 247 -16.75 5.98 4.53
C ALA A 247 -16.52 6.18 3.01
N GLY A 248 -15.35 5.84 2.45
CA GLY A 248 -15.11 5.96 1.01
C GLY A 248 -15.87 4.89 0.20
N MET A 249 -15.93 3.67 0.73
CA MET A 249 -16.62 2.53 0.13
C MET A 249 -18.15 2.60 0.27
N HIS A 250 -18.67 2.94 1.44
CA HIS A 250 -20.03 3.40 1.72
C HIS A 250 -20.40 4.61 0.89
N GLN A 251 -19.51 5.59 0.71
CA GLN A 251 -19.81 6.70 -0.19
C GLN A 251 -19.98 6.19 -1.62
N LEU A 252 -19.07 5.33 -2.11
CA LEU A 252 -19.18 4.73 -3.43
C LEU A 252 -20.46 3.88 -3.58
N ARG A 253 -20.80 3.09 -2.56
CA ARG A 253 -22.01 2.27 -2.49
C ARG A 253 -23.27 3.13 -2.39
N HIS A 254 -23.24 4.21 -1.62
CA HIS A 254 -24.31 5.19 -1.50
C HIS A 254 -24.54 5.92 -2.83
N GLU A 255 -23.47 6.35 -3.49
CA GLU A 255 -23.47 6.93 -4.84
C GLU A 255 -24.13 5.99 -5.86
N LEU A 256 -23.90 4.67 -5.77
CA LEU A 256 -24.58 3.68 -6.58
C LEU A 256 -26.07 3.57 -6.22
N ASN A 257 -26.38 3.38 -4.94
CA ASN A 257 -27.74 3.18 -4.43
C ASN A 257 -28.66 4.34 -4.82
N GLU A 258 -28.19 5.59 -4.72
CA GLU A 258 -28.97 6.77 -5.12
C GLU A 258 -29.28 6.79 -6.62
N ARG A 259 -28.34 6.33 -7.46
CA ARG A 259 -28.56 6.22 -8.92
C ARG A 259 -29.52 5.08 -9.27
N GLU A 260 -29.42 3.94 -8.59
CA GLU A 260 -30.34 2.81 -8.77
C GLU A 260 -31.78 3.15 -8.36
N LYS A 261 -31.94 3.86 -7.23
CA LYS A 261 -33.25 4.38 -6.81
C LYS A 261 -33.82 5.32 -7.87
N LYS A 262 -33.01 6.26 -8.37
CA LYS A 262 -33.43 7.21 -9.41
C LYS A 262 -33.85 6.50 -10.70
N ALA A 263 -33.07 5.53 -11.19
CA ALA A 263 -33.41 4.75 -12.38
C ALA A 263 -34.74 3.98 -12.22
N THR A 264 -34.97 3.43 -11.02
CA THR A 264 -36.22 2.74 -10.68
C THR A 264 -37.43 3.69 -10.68
N ILE A 265 -37.28 4.91 -10.16
CA ILE A 265 -38.32 5.95 -10.15
C ILE A 265 -38.64 6.44 -11.57
N ASP A 266 -37.62 6.62 -12.41
CA ASP A 266 -37.76 7.11 -13.79
C ASP A 266 -38.35 6.06 -14.76
N GLY A 267 -38.83 4.92 -14.25
CA GLY A 267 -39.50 3.88 -15.04
C GLY A 267 -38.57 3.12 -15.99
N ARG A 268 -37.25 3.29 -15.84
CA ARG A 268 -36.23 2.51 -16.54
C ARG A 268 -35.76 1.40 -15.62
N ARG A 269 -36.49 0.28 -15.60
CA ARG A 269 -35.88 -1.02 -15.25
C ARG A 269 -35.58 -1.80 -16.54
N PRO A 270 -34.51 -2.61 -16.52
CA PRO A 270 -33.90 -3.22 -17.72
C PRO A 270 -34.87 -4.06 -18.54
#